data_AF-A0A1R3FYC2-F1
#
_entry.id   AF-A0A1R3FYC2-F1
#
_cell.length_a   1.000
_cell.length_b   1.000
_cell.length_c   1.000
_cell.angle_alpha   90.00
_cell.angle_beta   90.00
_cell.angle_gamma   90.00
#
_symmetry.space_group_name_H-M   'P 1'
#
loop_
_entity.id
_entity.type
_entity.pdbx_description
1 polymer ?
#
loop_
_entity_poly.entity_id
_entity_poly.type
_entity_poly.pdbx_seq_one_letter_code
_entity_poly.pdbx_strand_id
1 'polypeptide(L)'
;METTCLTIPEYVLSSGEQKMPILGIGTAVDPPIAPEVTKKSILQAIELGYRHFDTAAVYGSESHLGEAIEEAISLGLIKSRDELFITSKLWCSDGHA
;
A
#
# COMPACT_ATOMS: atom_id res chain seq x y z
N MET A 1 15.41 -0.39 23.52
CA MET A 1 14.10 0.30 23.44
C MET A 1 13.15 -0.74 22.91
N GLU A 2 12.19 -1.18 23.73
CA GLU A 2 11.13 -2.07 23.25
C GLU A 2 10.27 -1.26 22.29
N THR A 3 10.36 -1.57 20.99
CA THR A 3 9.43 -1.05 20.00
C THR A 3 8.09 -1.70 20.33
N THR A 4 7.18 -0.97 20.97
CA THR A 4 5.80 -1.41 21.08
C THR A 4 5.30 -1.68 19.66
N CYS A 5 4.90 -2.92 19.39
CA CYS A 5 4.36 -3.34 18.11
C CYS A 5 3.00 -2.66 17.95
N LEU A 6 3.00 -1.42 17.46
CA LEU A 6 1.81 -0.63 17.18
C LEU A 6 1.09 -1.31 16.02
N THR A 7 0.07 -2.08 16.34
CA THR A 7 -0.85 -2.64 15.35
C THR A 7 -1.88 -1.57 15.01
N ILE A 8 -1.97 -1.21 13.72
CA ILE A 8 -2.98 -0.29 13.22
C ILE A 8 -4.34 -0.99 13.38
N PRO A 9 -5.35 -0.37 14.05
CA PRO A 9 -6.66 -0.97 14.17
C PRO A 9 -7.29 -1.27 12.80
N GLU A 10 -8.18 -2.25 12.76
CA GLU A 10 -8.85 -2.66 11.53
C GLU A 10 -10.35 -2.43 11.64
N TYR A 11 -10.98 -2.15 10.50
CA TYR A 11 -12.43 -2.09 10.34
C TYR A 11 -12.91 -3.22 9.44
N VAL A 12 -14.00 -3.89 9.81
CA VAL A 12 -14.62 -4.92 8.97
C VAL A 12 -15.57 -4.23 8.00
N LEU A 13 -15.30 -4.36 6.70
CA LEU A 13 -16.12 -3.71 5.66
C LEU A 13 -17.51 -4.35 5.60
N SER A 14 -18.53 -3.56 5.23
CA SER A 14 -19.89 -4.09 5.05
C SER A 14 -20.05 -5.01 3.85
N SER A 15 -19.10 -4.98 2.91
CA SER A 15 -19.08 -5.80 1.69
C SER A 15 -18.64 -7.25 1.93
N GLY A 16 -18.27 -7.64 3.16
CA GLY A 16 -17.85 -9.01 3.49
C GLY A 16 -17.13 -9.11 4.84
N GLU A 17 -16.28 -10.12 5.01
CA GLU A 17 -15.49 -10.31 6.25
C GLU A 17 -14.09 -9.69 6.16
N GLN A 18 -13.78 -8.97 5.08
CA GLN A 18 -12.46 -8.40 4.87
C GLN A 18 -12.17 -7.28 5.87
N LYS A 19 -11.04 -7.40 6.56
CA LYS A 19 -10.51 -6.40 7.47
C LYS A 19 -9.67 -5.39 6.70
N MET A 20 -9.91 -4.12 6.95
CA MET A 20 -9.16 -3.01 6.36
C MET A 20 -8.47 -2.22 7.48
N PRO A 21 -7.13 -2.05 7.45
CA PRO A 21 -6.45 -1.16 8.37
C PRO A 21 -6.99 0.27 8.23
N ILE A 22 -7.33 0.90 9.36
CA ILE A 22 -7.97 2.22 9.38
C ILE A 22 -7.05 3.36 8.95
N LEU A 23 -5.74 3.11 8.95
CA LEU A 23 -4.72 4.04 8.51
C LEU A 23 -4.00 3.47 7.29
N GLY A 24 -4.00 4.22 6.20
CA GLY A 24 -3.36 3.86 4.95
C GLY A 24 -2.45 4.95 4.40
N ILE A 25 -1.55 4.58 3.49
CA ILE A 25 -0.63 5.47 2.79
C ILE A 25 -1.13 5.73 1.37
N GLY A 26 -1.31 7.00 1.02
CA GLY A 26 -1.54 7.43 -0.36
C GLY A 26 -0.23 7.46 -1.15
N THR A 27 -0.30 7.06 -2.42
CA THR A 27 0.86 6.98 -3.33
C THR A 27 0.86 8.03 -4.45
N ALA A 28 -0.13 8.93 -4.48
CA ALA A 28 -0.18 10.05 -5.43
C ALA A 28 0.85 11.12 -5.05
N VAL A 29 1.58 11.64 -6.05
CA VAL A 29 2.59 12.69 -5.86
C VAL A 29 2.51 13.71 -6.99
N ASP A 30 2.49 14.99 -6.63
CA ASP A 30 2.54 16.12 -7.58
C ASP A 30 3.43 17.24 -6.97
N PRO A 31 4.52 17.65 -7.63
CA PRO A 31 5.02 17.18 -8.93
C PRO A 31 5.53 15.72 -8.87
N PRO A 32 5.59 15.01 -10.02
CA PRO A 32 6.16 13.67 -10.07
C PRO A 32 7.57 13.61 -9.49
N ILE A 33 7.84 12.58 -8.69
CA ILE A 33 9.16 12.30 -8.10
C ILE A 33 9.84 11.12 -8.78
N ALA A 34 11.12 10.94 -8.50
CA ALA A 34 11.86 9.78 -9.00
C ALA A 34 11.20 8.46 -8.50
N PRO A 35 10.98 7.48 -9.39
CA PRO A 35 10.46 6.14 -9.08
C PRO A 35 11.01 5.51 -7.79
N GLU A 36 12.31 5.63 -7.58
CA GLU A 36 13.05 5.04 -6.48
C GLU A 36 12.64 5.64 -5.13
N VAL A 37 12.24 6.92 -5.13
CA VAL A 37 11.76 7.60 -3.92
C VAL A 37 10.40 7.04 -3.53
N THR A 38 9.48 6.88 -4.49
CA THR A 38 8.16 6.26 -4.26
C THR A 38 8.31 4.85 -3.69
N LYS A 39 9.13 4.00 -4.35
CA LYS A 39 9.39 2.63 -3.89
C LYS A 39 9.97 2.59 -2.47
N LYS A 40 10.98 3.44 -2.19
CA LYS A 40 11.61 3.55 -0.87
C LYS A 40 10.62 3.98 0.21
N SER A 41 9.76 4.96 -0.07
CA SER A 41 8.73 5.41 0.88
C SER A 41 7.73 4.31 1.21
N ILE A 42 7.34 3.49 0.21
CA ILE A 42 6.44 2.35 0.42
C ILE A 42 7.11 1.29 1.28
N LEU A 43 8.37 0.92 1.00
CA LEU A 43 9.14 -0.03 1.81
C LEU A 43 9.25 0.42 3.28
N GLN A 44 9.57 1.70 3.51
CA GLN A 44 9.63 2.28 4.85
C GLN A 44 8.27 2.24 5.55
N ALA A 45 7.17 2.48 4.83
CA ALA A 45 5.84 2.36 5.41
C ALA A 45 5.54 0.92 5.85
N ILE A 46 5.91 -0.08 5.04
CA ILE A 46 5.76 -1.49 5.42
C ILE A 46 6.57 -1.82 6.68
N GLU A 47 7.82 -1.35 6.75
CA GLU A 47 8.71 -1.51 7.92
C GLU A 47 8.12 -0.88 9.19
N LEU A 48 7.46 0.27 9.06
CA LEU A 48 6.78 0.97 10.15
C LEU A 48 5.43 0.34 10.57
N GLY A 49 4.99 -0.73 9.89
CA GLY A 49 3.76 -1.45 10.24
C GLY A 49 2.52 -1.06 9.44
N TYR A 50 2.64 -0.22 8.40
CA TYR A 50 1.52 0.05 7.50
C TYR A 50 1.19 -1.19 6.68
N ARG A 51 -0.11 -1.44 6.54
CA ARG A 51 -0.64 -2.55 5.76
C ARG A 51 -1.68 -2.13 4.73
N HIS A 52 -2.13 -0.87 4.75
CA HIS A 52 -3.08 -0.32 3.78
C HIS A 52 -2.37 0.68 2.85
N PHE A 53 -2.41 0.41 1.54
CA PHE A 53 -1.88 1.28 0.49
C PHE A 53 -2.97 1.71 -0.49
N ASP A 54 -3.05 3.02 -0.72
CA ASP A 54 -3.96 3.64 -1.69
C ASP A 54 -3.18 4.07 -2.95
N THR A 55 -3.60 3.53 -4.08
CA THR A 55 -3.06 3.81 -5.41
C THR A 55 -4.19 4.00 -6.43
N ALA A 56 -3.84 4.23 -7.68
CA ALA A 56 -4.75 4.29 -8.82
C ALA A 56 -3.93 4.14 -10.12
N ALA A 57 -4.58 3.65 -11.18
CA ALA A 57 -3.97 3.56 -12.51
C ALA A 57 -3.37 4.91 -12.97
N VAL A 58 -4.08 6.02 -12.71
CA VAL A 58 -3.64 7.36 -13.11
C VAL A 58 -2.42 7.88 -12.33
N TYR A 59 -2.10 7.31 -11.15
CA TYR A 59 -0.97 7.80 -10.35
C TYR A 59 0.38 7.34 -10.89
N GLY A 60 0.42 6.29 -11.72
CA GLY A 60 1.67 5.69 -12.19
C GLY A 60 2.50 5.02 -11.08
N SER A 61 1.95 4.87 -9.86
CA SER A 61 2.65 4.31 -8.70
C SER A 61 2.46 2.80 -8.53
N GLU A 62 1.53 2.16 -9.25
CA GLU A 62 1.18 0.74 -9.08
C GLU A 62 2.36 -0.21 -9.31
N SER A 63 3.18 0.05 -10.35
CA SER A 63 4.37 -0.79 -10.63
C SER A 63 5.40 -0.67 -9.50
N HIS A 64 5.66 0.55 -9.04
CA HIS A 64 6.59 0.82 -7.92
C HIS A 64 6.10 0.22 -6.60
N LEU A 65 4.78 0.22 -6.36
CA LEU A 65 4.16 -0.46 -5.23
C LEU A 65 4.35 -1.98 -5.32
N GLY A 66 4.16 -2.57 -6.51
CA GLY A 66 4.42 -3.99 -6.75
C GLY A 66 5.87 -4.38 -6.44
N GLU A 67 6.84 -3.62 -6.96
CA GLU A 67 8.27 -3.85 -6.70
C GLU A 67 8.64 -3.71 -5.21
N ALA A 68 8.05 -2.74 -4.51
CA ALA A 68 8.26 -2.57 -3.07
C ALA A 68 7.68 -3.75 -2.26
N ILE A 69 6.55 -4.30 -2.68
CA ILE A 69 5.93 -5.45 -2.01
C ILE A 69 6.78 -6.71 -2.19
N GLU A 70 7.26 -6.96 -3.40
CA GLU A 70 8.16 -8.09 -3.67
C GLU A 70 9.43 -8.01 -2.83
N GLU A 71 10.05 -6.83 -2.78
CA GLU A 71 11.23 -6.58 -1.95
C GLU A 71 10.92 -6.73 -0.46
N ALA A 72 9.77 -6.23 0.02
CA ALA A 72 9.36 -6.38 1.41
C ALA A 72 9.18 -7.85 1.83
N ILE A 73 8.63 -8.69 0.94
CA ILE A 73 8.53 -10.14 1.16
C ILE A 73 9.92 -10.77 1.20
N SER A 74 10.79 -10.42 0.24
CA SER A 74 12.16 -10.94 0.20
C SER A 74 12.99 -10.56 1.44
N LEU A 75 12.76 -9.37 1.99
CA LEU A 75 13.42 -8.89 3.21
C LEU A 75 12.75 -9.41 4.50
N GLY A 76 11.61 -10.07 4.40
CA GLY A 76 10.86 -10.59 5.55
C GLY A 76 10.14 -9.51 6.37
N LEU A 77 9.90 -8.32 5.80
CA LEU A 77 9.12 -7.25 6.43
C LEU A 77 7.63 -7.61 6.54
N ILE A 78 7.15 -8.46 5.61
CA ILE A 78 5.84 -9.11 5.59
C ILE A 78 6.03 -10.56 5.11
N LYS A 79 5.13 -11.47 5.51
CA LYS A 79 5.23 -12.89 5.12
C LYS A 79 4.68 -13.16 3.72
N SER A 80 3.62 -12.45 3.34
CA SER A 80 2.97 -12.61 2.04
C SER A 80 2.20 -11.35 1.65
N ARG A 81 1.74 -11.31 0.40
CA ARG A 81 0.83 -10.28 -0.11
C ARG A 81 -0.47 -10.18 0.70
N ASP A 82 -0.92 -11.26 1.35
CA ASP A 82 -2.19 -11.30 2.08
C ASP A 82 -2.20 -10.43 3.34
N GLU A 83 -1.03 -10.00 3.82
CA GLU A 83 -0.91 -9.04 4.91
C GLU A 83 -1.30 -7.61 4.48
N LEU A 84 -1.44 -7.35 3.17
CA LEU A 84 -1.68 -6.01 2.64
C LEU A 84 -3.11 -5.81 2.16
N PHE A 85 -3.66 -4.67 2.50
CA PHE A 85 -4.86 -4.11 1.89
C PHE A 85 -4.44 -3.09 0.84
N ILE A 86 -4.76 -3.33 -0.43
CA ILE A 86 -4.38 -2.42 -1.52
C ILE A 86 -5.65 -1.94 -2.22
N THR A 87 -5.80 -0.62 -2.25
CA THR A 87 -6.88 0.06 -2.95
C THR A 87 -6.34 0.61 -4.26
N SER A 88 -6.94 0.22 -5.40
CA SER A 88 -6.74 0.90 -6.68
C SER A 88 -8.06 1.47 -7.18
N LYS A 89 -7.99 2.29 -8.23
CA LYS A 89 -9.13 3.06 -8.76
C LYS A 89 -9.13 2.95 -10.28
N LEU A 90 -10.28 2.55 -10.83
CA LEU A 90 -10.57 2.65 -12.26
C LEU A 90 -10.58 4.12 -12.67
N TRP A 91 -9.93 4.45 -13.79
CA TRP A 91 -9.90 5.83 -14.27
C TRP A 91 -11.10 6.14 -15.18
N CYS A 92 -11.45 7.43 -15.27
CA CYS A 92 -12.62 7.89 -16.02
C CYS A 92 -12.58 7.53 -17.51
N SER A 93 -11.40 7.45 -18.13
CA SER A 93 -11.25 7.05 -19.54
C SER A 93 -11.46 5.55 -19.77
N ASP A 94 -11.42 4.75 -18.71
CA ASP A 94 -11.39 3.29 -18.78
C ASP A 94 -12.73 2.67 -18.37
N GLY A 95 -13.72 3.50 -18.03
CA GLY A 95 -15.11 3.12 -17.74
C GLY A 95 -15.94 2.90 -19.00
N HIS A 96 -15.43 2.15 -19.98
CA HIS A 96 -16.15 1.74 -21.18
C HIS A 96 -17.09 0.54 -20.90
N ALA A 97 -18.23 0.51 -21.61
CA ALA A 97 -19.24 -0.56 -21.58
C ALA A 97 -18.92 -1.72 -22.52
#